data_AF-A0A7C5HQ60-F1
#
_entry.id   AF-A0A7C5HQ60-F1
#
_cell.length_a   1.000
_cell.length_b   1.000
_cell.length_c   1.000
_cell.angle_alpha   90.00
_cell.angle_beta   90.00
_cell.angle_gamma   90.00
#
_symmetry.space_group_name_H-M   'P 1'
#
loop_
_entity.id
_entity.type
_entity.pdbx_description
1 polymer ?
#
loop_
_entity_poly.entity_id
_entity_poly.type
_entity_poly.pdbx_seq_one_letter_code
_entity_poly.pdbx_strand_id
1 'polypeptide(L)'
;MLVNDDSISPEEKIKQLVELEEGKRRELEEKRKEIEKKRKELEDLEKRGAQEIEEVRKEIEKRIEELRLEEKKRFEELEELRRRREEERTLEETIEEEERGANIEAPEQRAYGDVIEEILRGTPTFYDITNYNVMNRLEHIARAAGERPVSDEERKFIELVQYHAERMRSNKFYMEKDTSDYIRRELEKIDLINREIRRREEKRGDYQP
;
A
#
# COMPACT_ATOMS: atom_id res chain seq x y z
N MET A 1 6.26 -56.92 31.48
CA MET A 1 6.92 -58.17 31.06
C MET A 1 6.18 -59.30 31.76
N LEU A 2 5.52 -60.19 31.04
CA LEU A 2 5.04 -61.44 31.63
C LEU A 2 6.28 -62.30 31.88
N VAL A 3 6.56 -62.56 33.15
CA VAL A 3 7.69 -63.42 33.53
C VAL A 3 7.26 -64.84 33.18
N ASN A 4 7.82 -65.41 32.11
CA ASN A 4 7.63 -66.82 31.77
C ASN A 4 8.43 -67.66 32.77
N ASP A 5 7.92 -67.71 33.99
CA ASP A 5 8.43 -68.59 35.03
C ASP A 5 7.57 -69.85 35.05
N ASP A 6 8.19 -70.98 34.75
CA ASP A 6 7.53 -72.30 34.73
C ASP A 6 7.24 -72.82 36.14
N SER A 7 7.64 -72.07 37.18
CA SER A 7 7.36 -72.34 38.59
C SER A 7 5.99 -71.85 39.10
N ILE A 8 5.29 -71.02 38.32
CA ILE A 8 4.01 -70.39 38.71
C ILE A 8 2.83 -71.30 38.33
N SER A 9 1.93 -71.55 39.29
CA SER A 9 0.72 -72.36 39.08
C SER A 9 -0.14 -71.78 37.94
N PRO A 10 -0.83 -72.62 37.14
CA PRO A 10 -1.79 -72.14 36.13
C PRO A 10 -2.80 -71.12 36.67
N GLU A 11 -3.23 -71.29 37.93
CA GLU A 11 -4.16 -70.38 38.61
C GLU A 11 -3.57 -68.99 38.87
N GLU A 12 -2.29 -68.92 39.24
CA GLU A 12 -1.58 -67.65 39.45
C GLU A 12 -1.29 -66.94 38.13
N LYS A 13 -0.99 -67.68 37.05
CA LYS A 13 -0.85 -67.11 35.70
C LYS A 13 -2.17 -66.49 35.22
N ILE A 14 -3.31 -67.16 35.45
CA ILE A 14 -4.64 -66.62 35.13
C ILE A 14 -4.89 -65.34 35.93
N LYS A 15 -4.59 -65.33 37.23
CA LYS A 15 -4.77 -64.14 38.08
C LYS A 15 -3.95 -62.94 37.60
N GLN A 16 -2.67 -63.14 37.24
CA GLN A 16 -1.82 -62.09 36.69
C GLN A 16 -2.34 -61.54 35.35
N LEU A 17 -2.87 -62.41 34.49
CA LEU A 17 -3.47 -62.00 33.21
C LEU A 17 -4.72 -61.14 33.43
N VAL A 18 -5.58 -61.51 34.37
CA VAL A 18 -6.78 -60.74 34.73
C VAL A 18 -6.39 -59.36 35.29
N GLU A 19 -5.44 -59.30 36.22
CA GLU A 19 -4.96 -58.02 36.78
C GLU A 19 -4.34 -57.11 35.70
N LEU A 20 -3.59 -57.70 34.77
CA LEU A 20 -3.00 -56.97 33.64
C LEU A 20 -4.05 -56.48 32.65
N GLU A 21 -5.09 -57.28 32.39
CA GLU A 21 -6.22 -56.89 31.53
C GLU A 21 -7.05 -55.77 32.15
N GLU A 22 -7.34 -55.87 33.45
CA GLU A 22 -8.01 -54.81 34.20
C GLU A 22 -7.19 -53.51 34.23
N GLY A 23 -5.88 -53.60 34.45
CA GLY A 23 -4.97 -52.45 34.40
C GLY A 23 -4.98 -51.76 33.04
N LYS A 24 -4.87 -52.54 31.95
CA LYS A 24 -4.97 -52.01 30.58
C LYS A 24 -6.34 -51.40 30.30
N ARG A 25 -7.42 -51.99 30.82
CA ARG A 25 -8.78 -51.47 30.64
C ARG A 25 -8.95 -50.11 31.32
N ARG A 26 -8.42 -49.94 32.54
CA ARG A 26 -8.43 -48.64 33.25
C ARG A 26 -7.60 -47.59 32.51
N GLU A 27 -6.40 -47.95 32.05
CA GLU A 27 -5.54 -47.03 31.27
C GLU A 27 -6.23 -46.59 29.96
N LEU A 28 -6.90 -47.52 29.27
CA LEU A 28 -7.68 -47.20 28.07
C LEU A 28 -8.86 -46.27 28.38
N GLU A 29 -9.54 -46.47 29.51
CA GLU A 29 -10.64 -45.61 29.91
C GLU A 29 -10.18 -44.19 30.27
N GLU A 30 -9.06 -44.07 30.98
CA GLU A 30 -8.43 -42.78 31.29
C GLU A 30 -8.01 -42.04 30.03
N LYS A 31 -7.34 -42.72 29.08
CA LYS A 31 -6.97 -42.13 27.79
C LYS A 31 -8.17 -41.69 26.99
N ARG A 32 -9.28 -42.47 27.00
CA ARG A 32 -10.53 -42.06 26.35
C ARG A 32 -11.11 -40.79 26.96
N LYS A 33 -11.13 -40.68 28.28
CA LYS A 33 -11.57 -39.47 28.99
C LYS A 33 -10.69 -38.27 28.68
N GLU A 34 -9.38 -38.46 28.60
CA GLU A 34 -8.44 -37.38 28.24
C GLU A 34 -8.64 -36.90 26.80
N ILE A 35 -8.81 -37.83 25.85
CA ILE A 35 -9.10 -37.50 24.45
C ILE A 35 -10.42 -36.72 24.35
N GLU A 36 -11.45 -37.13 25.09
CA GLU A 36 -12.74 -36.43 25.08
C GLU A 36 -12.62 -35.01 25.63
N LYS A 37 -11.86 -34.81 26.71
CA LYS A 37 -11.55 -33.46 27.24
C LYS A 37 -10.82 -32.60 26.21
N LYS A 38 -9.75 -33.12 25.62
CA LYS A 38 -8.97 -32.41 24.58
C LYS A 38 -9.82 -32.06 23.35
N ARG A 39 -10.76 -32.94 22.97
CA ARG A 39 -11.71 -32.64 21.88
C ARG A 39 -12.63 -31.47 22.22
N LYS A 40 -13.18 -31.43 23.44
CA LYS A 40 -14.02 -30.30 23.88
C LYS A 40 -13.23 -29.00 23.94
N GLU A 41 -12.01 -29.04 24.47
CA GLU A 41 -11.12 -27.88 24.50
C GLU A 41 -10.80 -27.36 23.10
N LEU A 42 -10.52 -28.25 22.14
CA LEU A 42 -10.30 -27.87 20.75
C LEU A 42 -11.55 -27.24 20.11
N GLU A 43 -12.73 -27.83 20.33
CA GLU A 43 -13.99 -27.29 19.79
C GLU A 43 -14.29 -25.88 20.37
N ASP A 44 -14.02 -25.67 21.66
CA ASP A 44 -14.19 -24.37 22.31
C ASP A 44 -13.17 -23.33 21.83
N LEU A 45 -11.94 -23.75 21.50
CA LEU A 45 -10.93 -22.89 20.90
C LEU A 45 -11.28 -22.53 19.46
N GLU A 46 -11.76 -23.49 18.67
CA GLU A 46 -12.21 -23.25 17.29
C GLU A 46 -13.40 -22.29 17.25
N LYS A 47 -14.37 -22.45 18.15
CA LYS A 47 -15.51 -21.53 18.27
C LYS A 47 -15.07 -20.12 18.64
N ARG A 48 -14.20 -19.98 19.64
CA ARG A 48 -13.67 -18.66 20.05
C ARG A 48 -12.87 -18.01 18.92
N GLY A 49 -11.98 -18.76 18.28
CA GLY A 49 -11.21 -18.26 17.14
C GLY A 49 -12.09 -17.83 15.97
N ALA A 50 -13.16 -18.59 15.67
CA ALA A 50 -14.11 -18.20 14.63
C ALA A 50 -14.85 -16.90 14.98
N GLN A 51 -15.25 -16.73 16.24
CA GLN A 51 -15.90 -15.49 16.72
C GLN A 51 -14.95 -14.29 16.64
N GLU A 52 -13.71 -14.43 17.12
CA GLU A 52 -12.69 -13.37 17.04
C GLU A 52 -12.41 -12.96 15.58
N ILE A 53 -12.29 -13.93 14.67
CA ILE A 53 -12.12 -13.64 13.24
C ILE A 53 -13.32 -12.87 12.68
N GLU A 54 -14.55 -13.23 13.06
CA GLU A 54 -15.76 -12.55 12.59
C GLU A 54 -15.84 -11.11 13.13
N GLU A 55 -15.50 -10.89 14.40
CA GLU A 55 -15.45 -9.57 15.00
C GLU A 55 -14.41 -8.67 14.33
N VAL A 56 -13.20 -9.18 14.10
CA VAL A 56 -12.13 -8.45 13.40
C VAL A 56 -12.55 -8.13 11.96
N ARG A 57 -13.20 -9.06 11.25
CA ARG A 57 -13.73 -8.79 9.90
C ARG A 57 -14.74 -7.65 9.89
N LYS A 58 -15.68 -7.64 10.85
CA LYS A 58 -16.67 -6.56 10.99
C LYS A 58 -16.01 -5.21 11.28
N GLU A 59 -14.99 -5.20 12.13
CA GLU A 59 -14.25 -3.97 12.44
C GLU A 59 -13.50 -3.43 11.22
N ILE A 60 -12.86 -4.31 10.45
CA ILE A 60 -12.19 -3.95 9.19
C ILE A 60 -13.21 -3.39 8.19
N GLU A 61 -14.33 -4.07 7.98
CA GLU A 61 -15.38 -3.59 7.06
C GLU A 61 -15.90 -2.22 7.46
N LYS A 62 -16.19 -2.02 8.75
CA LYS A 62 -16.60 -0.73 9.28
C LYS A 62 -15.54 0.35 9.03
N ARG A 63 -14.25 0.03 9.23
CA ARG A 63 -13.16 0.99 9.00
C ARG A 63 -13.00 1.33 7.52
N ILE A 64 -13.18 0.36 6.63
CA ILE A 64 -13.19 0.58 5.18
C ILE A 64 -14.34 1.52 4.79
N GLU A 65 -15.52 1.33 5.37
CA GLU A 65 -16.68 2.17 5.08
C GLU A 65 -16.49 3.61 5.60
N GLU A 66 -15.93 3.76 6.81
CA GLU A 66 -15.54 5.06 7.36
C GLU A 66 -14.53 5.78 6.44
N LEU A 67 -13.48 5.08 5.99
CA LEU A 67 -12.48 5.64 5.08
C LEU A 67 -13.07 6.05 3.73
N ARG A 68 -13.99 5.24 3.16
CA ARG A 68 -14.70 5.60 1.92
C ARG A 68 -15.54 6.85 2.09
N LEU A 69 -16.19 7.01 3.24
CA LEU A 69 -17.03 8.17 3.52
C LEU A 69 -16.17 9.43 3.74
N GLU A 70 -15.02 9.29 4.39
CA GLU A 70 -14.02 10.36 4.51
C GLU A 70 -13.44 10.75 3.14
N GLU A 71 -13.07 9.78 2.30
CA GLU A 71 -12.58 10.02 0.95
C GLU A 71 -13.61 10.77 0.10
N LYS A 72 -14.88 10.33 0.16
CA LYS A 72 -15.98 11.00 -0.53
C LYS A 72 -16.15 12.46 -0.07
N LYS A 73 -16.12 12.71 1.24
CA LYS A 73 -16.20 14.08 1.78
C LYS A 73 -15.02 14.94 1.31
N ARG A 74 -13.80 14.41 1.37
CA ARG A 74 -12.60 15.12 0.88
C ARG A 74 -12.70 15.41 -0.61
N PHE A 75 -13.25 14.48 -1.39
CA PHE A 75 -13.48 14.69 -2.82
C PHE A 75 -14.50 15.80 -3.07
N GLU A 76 -15.64 15.79 -2.38
CA GLU A 76 -16.65 16.85 -2.47
C GLU A 76 -16.10 18.22 -2.05
N GLU A 77 -15.32 18.30 -0.97
CA GLU A 77 -14.65 19.54 -0.54
C GLU A 77 -13.64 20.04 -1.58
N LEU A 78 -12.88 19.14 -2.21
CA LEU A 78 -11.94 19.49 -3.28
C LEU A 78 -12.66 19.97 -4.55
N GLU A 79 -13.81 19.37 -4.90
CA GLU A 79 -14.63 19.85 -6.01
C GLU A 79 -15.24 21.22 -5.71
N GLU A 80 -15.73 21.46 -4.50
CA GLU A 80 -16.25 22.76 -4.10
C GLU A 80 -15.16 23.84 -4.16
N LEU A 81 -13.96 23.53 -3.67
CA LEU A 81 -12.78 24.42 -3.78
C LEU A 81 -12.39 24.68 -5.24
N ARG A 82 -12.45 23.66 -6.10
CA ARG A 82 -12.21 23.84 -7.54
C ARG A 82 -13.24 24.75 -8.16
N ARG A 83 -14.53 24.55 -7.85
CA ARG A 83 -15.61 25.37 -8.38
C ARG A 83 -15.47 26.82 -7.94
N ARG A 84 -15.12 27.08 -6.68
CA ARG A 84 -14.83 28.43 -6.18
C ARG A 84 -13.64 29.06 -6.89
N ARG A 85 -12.56 28.31 -7.12
CA ARG A 85 -11.40 28.82 -7.89
C ARG A 85 -11.75 29.08 -9.35
N GLU A 86 -12.63 28.29 -9.96
CA GLU A 86 -13.13 28.55 -11.32
C GLU A 86 -14.01 29.80 -11.35
N GLU A 87 -14.89 29.99 -10.37
CA GLU A 87 -15.71 31.21 -10.22
C GLU A 87 -14.81 32.45 -10.00
N GLU A 88 -13.80 32.37 -9.13
CA GLU A 88 -12.79 33.42 -8.93
C GLU A 88 -11.97 33.70 -10.21
N ARG A 89 -11.54 32.65 -10.92
CA ARG A 89 -10.84 32.80 -12.21
C ARG A 89 -11.72 33.43 -13.28
N THR A 90 -13.01 33.11 -13.35
CA THR A 90 -13.91 33.77 -14.31
C THR A 90 -14.09 35.25 -13.99
N LEU A 91 -14.06 35.63 -12.71
CA LEU A 91 -14.07 37.04 -12.28
C LEU A 91 -12.74 37.74 -12.58
N GLU A 92 -11.61 37.07 -12.38
CA GLU A 92 -10.28 37.58 -12.76
C GLU A 92 -10.12 37.67 -14.29
N GLU A 93 -10.62 36.71 -15.07
CA GLU A 93 -10.64 36.76 -16.54
C GLU A 93 -11.52 37.89 -17.06
N THR A 94 -12.65 38.21 -16.40
CA THR A 94 -13.45 39.37 -16.79
C THR A 94 -12.75 40.69 -16.48
N ILE A 95 -11.93 40.75 -15.41
CA ILE A 95 -11.11 41.92 -15.10
C ILE A 95 -9.90 42.02 -16.05
N GLU A 96 -9.26 40.89 -16.38
CA GLU A 96 -8.15 40.83 -17.33
C GLU A 96 -8.59 41.06 -18.78
N GLU A 97 -9.81 40.70 -19.20
CA GLU A 97 -10.34 41.04 -20.53
C GLU A 97 -10.60 42.55 -20.68
N GLU A 98 -10.90 43.28 -19.59
CA GLU A 98 -10.92 44.75 -19.60
C GLU A 98 -9.51 45.34 -19.72
N GLU A 99 -8.48 44.70 -19.16
CA GLU A 99 -7.09 45.18 -19.22
C GLU A 99 -6.33 44.74 -20.49
N ARG A 100 -6.63 43.57 -21.07
CA ARG A 100 -5.99 43.00 -22.28
C ARG A 100 -6.44 43.62 -23.61
N GLY A 101 -7.32 44.63 -23.59
CA GLY A 101 -7.49 45.53 -24.74
C GLY A 101 -6.19 46.28 -25.12
N ALA A 102 -5.18 46.27 -24.25
CA ALA A 102 -3.88 46.87 -24.49
C ALA A 102 -2.74 45.84 -24.29
N ASN A 103 -2.05 45.53 -25.39
CA ASN A 103 -0.74 44.86 -25.47
C ASN A 103 -0.71 43.31 -25.31
N ILE A 104 -0.25 42.67 -26.38
CA ILE A 104 0.15 41.27 -26.46
C ILE A 104 1.65 41.24 -26.81
N GLU A 105 2.48 40.60 -25.98
CA GLU A 105 3.85 40.20 -26.32
C GLU A 105 4.10 38.71 -25.99
N ALA A 106 5.06 38.14 -26.71
CA ALA A 106 5.35 36.71 -26.91
C ALA A 106 5.85 35.94 -25.66
N PRO A 107 5.80 34.60 -25.63
CA PRO A 107 6.02 33.84 -24.40
C PRO A 107 7.52 33.72 -24.07
N GLU A 108 7.90 34.23 -22.90
CA GLU A 108 9.22 34.05 -22.30
C GLU A 108 9.43 32.61 -21.76
N GLN A 109 10.67 32.16 -21.82
CA GLN A 109 11.12 30.88 -21.26
C GLN A 109 11.03 30.93 -19.73
N ARG A 110 10.01 30.29 -19.15
CA ARG A 110 9.83 30.21 -17.68
C ARG A 110 11.01 29.51 -17.02
N ALA A 111 11.50 30.07 -15.91
CA ALA A 111 12.56 29.46 -15.12
C ALA A 111 12.05 28.22 -14.40
N TYR A 112 12.96 27.27 -14.17
CA TYR A 112 12.68 25.98 -13.52
C TYR A 112 11.98 26.10 -12.15
N GLY A 113 12.27 27.15 -11.37
CA GLY A 113 11.66 27.38 -10.05
C GLY A 113 10.16 27.65 -10.13
N ASP A 114 9.74 28.41 -11.13
CA ASP A 114 8.35 28.87 -11.27
C ASP A 114 7.41 27.69 -11.55
N VAL A 115 7.84 26.77 -12.42
CA VAL A 115 7.08 25.55 -12.76
C VAL A 115 6.89 24.67 -11.52
N ILE A 116 7.91 24.57 -10.66
CA ILE A 116 7.82 23.78 -9.43
C ILE A 116 6.86 24.43 -8.43
N GLU A 117 6.94 25.75 -8.27
CA GLU A 117 6.00 26.47 -7.42
C GLU A 117 4.55 26.29 -7.89
N GLU A 118 4.31 26.32 -9.20
CA GLU A 118 2.99 26.08 -9.78
C GLU A 118 2.49 24.65 -9.53
N ILE A 119 3.36 23.64 -9.66
CA ILE A 119 3.03 22.25 -9.30
C ILE A 119 2.69 22.15 -7.80
N LEU A 120 3.47 22.81 -6.93
CA LEU A 120 3.24 22.85 -5.49
C LEU A 120 1.93 23.56 -5.10
N ARG A 121 1.46 24.51 -5.91
CA ARG A 121 0.17 25.22 -5.71
C ARG A 121 -1.07 24.36 -6.05
N GLY A 122 -0.88 23.14 -6.56
CA GLY A 122 -1.84 22.03 -6.43
C GLY A 122 -2.68 21.70 -7.68
N THR A 123 -2.56 22.44 -8.77
CA THR A 123 -3.14 22.06 -10.07
C THR A 123 -2.19 22.42 -11.20
N PRO A 124 -1.10 21.66 -11.38
CA PRO A 124 -0.24 21.84 -12.54
C PRO A 124 -0.99 21.56 -13.83
N THR A 125 -0.74 22.38 -14.83
CA THR A 125 -1.24 22.17 -16.19
C THR A 125 -0.44 21.06 -16.88
N PHE A 126 -0.98 20.52 -17.98
CA PHE A 126 -0.28 19.54 -18.80
C PHE A 126 1.13 20.01 -19.23
N TYR A 127 1.27 21.30 -19.53
CA TYR A 127 2.53 21.88 -19.96
C TYR A 127 3.54 22.05 -18.84
N ASP A 128 3.08 22.19 -17.59
CA ASP A 128 3.97 22.30 -16.42
C ASP A 128 4.64 20.96 -16.13
N ILE A 129 3.91 19.87 -16.34
CA ILE A 129 4.40 18.51 -16.13
C ILE A 129 5.29 18.08 -17.29
N THR A 130 4.76 18.18 -18.51
CA THR A 130 5.49 17.83 -19.75
C THR A 130 6.57 18.84 -20.13
N ASN A 131 6.92 19.75 -19.22
CA ASN A 131 7.93 20.77 -19.43
C ASN A 131 9.31 20.12 -19.60
N TYR A 132 10.08 20.61 -20.57
CA TYR A 132 11.47 20.22 -20.78
C TYR A 132 12.33 20.37 -19.50
N ASN A 133 12.03 21.36 -18.66
CA ASN A 133 12.71 21.58 -17.39
C ASN A 133 12.45 20.46 -16.36
N VAL A 134 11.22 19.93 -16.30
CA VAL A 134 10.87 18.80 -15.42
C VAL A 134 11.60 17.55 -15.87
N MET A 135 11.56 17.28 -17.19
CA MET A 135 12.28 16.16 -17.79
C MET A 135 13.78 16.19 -17.55
N ASN A 136 14.43 17.34 -17.73
CA ASN A 136 15.86 17.48 -17.48
C ASN A 136 16.19 17.22 -16.02
N ARG A 137 15.38 17.72 -15.08
CA ARG A 137 15.61 17.47 -13.65
C ARG A 137 15.46 15.99 -13.32
N LEU A 138 14.43 15.32 -13.81
CA LEU A 138 14.26 13.88 -13.63
C LEU A 138 15.46 13.12 -14.20
N GLU A 139 15.98 13.52 -15.35
CA GLU A 139 17.17 12.91 -15.93
C GLU A 139 18.42 13.15 -15.08
N HIS A 140 18.61 14.37 -14.55
CA HIS A 140 19.70 14.67 -13.63
C HIS A 140 19.63 13.83 -12.35
N ILE A 141 18.44 13.70 -11.75
CA ILE A 141 18.24 12.89 -10.55
C ILE A 141 18.46 11.42 -10.87
N ALA A 142 17.97 10.91 -12.00
CA ALA A 142 18.18 9.53 -12.43
C ALA A 142 19.67 9.17 -12.58
N ARG A 143 20.48 10.08 -13.12
CA ARG A 143 21.94 9.90 -13.19
C ARG A 143 22.57 9.94 -11.80
N ALA A 144 22.16 10.91 -10.97
CA ALA A 144 22.72 11.10 -9.64
C ALA A 144 22.34 9.99 -8.63
N ALA A 145 21.17 9.36 -8.78
CA ALA A 145 20.65 8.35 -7.86
C ALA A 145 21.55 7.11 -7.75
N GLY A 146 22.29 6.79 -8.82
CA GLY A 146 23.30 5.72 -8.81
C GLY A 146 24.56 6.08 -8.00
N GLU A 147 24.87 7.36 -7.85
CA GLU A 147 26.11 7.86 -7.23
C GLU A 147 25.88 8.29 -5.78
N ARG A 148 24.81 9.03 -5.51
CA ARG A 148 24.51 9.63 -4.20
C ARG A 148 23.07 9.30 -3.76
N PRO A 149 22.77 9.36 -2.44
CA PRO A 149 21.38 9.20 -2.02
C PRO A 149 20.57 10.40 -2.55
N VAL A 150 19.34 10.11 -2.96
CA VAL A 150 18.36 11.12 -3.38
C VAL A 150 17.94 11.92 -2.14
N SER A 151 18.01 13.25 -2.22
CA SER A 151 17.66 14.12 -1.09
C SER A 151 16.15 14.12 -0.84
N ASP A 152 15.73 14.56 0.35
CA ASP A 152 14.30 14.64 0.68
C ASP A 152 13.54 15.60 -0.26
N GLU A 153 14.19 16.68 -0.70
CA GLU A 153 13.62 17.61 -1.69
C GLU A 153 13.45 16.96 -3.07
N GLU A 154 14.40 16.14 -3.48
CA GLU A 154 14.33 15.39 -4.73
C GLU A 154 13.26 14.29 -4.68
N ARG A 155 13.13 13.60 -3.54
CA ARG A 155 12.06 12.60 -3.32
C ARG A 155 10.69 13.26 -3.41
N LYS A 156 10.48 14.38 -2.71
CA LYS A 156 9.23 15.15 -2.79
C LYS A 156 8.93 15.60 -4.22
N PHE A 157 9.93 16.05 -4.95
CA PHE A 157 9.76 16.41 -6.37
C PHE A 157 9.34 15.20 -7.22
N ILE A 158 10.01 14.05 -7.06
CA ILE A 158 9.69 12.82 -7.80
C ILE A 158 8.26 12.37 -7.52
N GLU A 159 7.88 12.29 -6.24
CA GLU A 159 6.54 11.88 -5.80
C GLU A 159 5.46 12.81 -6.38
N LEU A 160 5.74 14.11 -6.38
CA LEU A 160 4.83 15.12 -6.91
C LEU A 160 4.64 14.97 -8.43
N VAL A 161 5.74 14.86 -9.18
CA VAL A 161 5.66 14.64 -10.64
C VAL A 161 4.99 13.30 -10.95
N GLN A 162 5.32 12.24 -10.22
CA GLN A 162 4.71 10.92 -10.39
C GLN A 162 3.19 10.99 -10.19
N TYR A 163 2.76 11.56 -9.06
CA TYR A 163 1.34 11.69 -8.73
C TYR A 163 0.57 12.41 -9.84
N HIS A 164 1.11 13.51 -10.35
CA HIS A 164 0.42 14.28 -11.36
C HIS A 164 0.50 13.64 -12.76
N ALA A 165 1.63 13.04 -13.14
CA ALA A 165 1.76 12.29 -14.38
C ALA A 165 0.80 11.10 -14.43
N GLU A 166 0.66 10.35 -13.33
CA GLU A 166 -0.30 9.24 -13.21
C GLU A 166 -1.75 9.73 -13.28
N ARG A 167 -2.05 10.85 -12.61
CA ARG A 167 -3.37 11.49 -12.69
C ARG A 167 -3.68 11.93 -14.12
N MET A 168 -2.73 12.51 -14.84
CA MET A 168 -2.94 12.90 -16.24
C MET A 168 -3.08 11.69 -17.15
N ARG A 169 -2.31 10.62 -16.92
CA ARG A 169 -2.44 9.36 -17.65
C ARG A 169 -3.83 8.73 -17.53
N SER A 170 -4.47 8.86 -16.37
CA SER A 170 -5.84 8.37 -16.16
C SER A 170 -6.93 9.17 -16.89
N ASN A 171 -6.59 10.34 -17.45
CA ASN A 171 -7.53 11.20 -18.14
C ASN A 171 -7.29 11.18 -19.65
N LYS A 172 -8.32 10.74 -20.38
CA LYS A 172 -8.30 10.58 -21.84
C LYS A 172 -7.94 11.87 -22.58
N PHE A 173 -8.34 13.03 -22.09
CA PHE A 173 -8.02 14.32 -22.69
C PHE A 173 -6.51 14.57 -22.74
N TYR A 174 -5.79 14.30 -21.64
CA TYR A 174 -4.34 14.51 -21.59
C TYR A 174 -3.57 13.46 -22.38
N MET A 175 -4.06 12.22 -22.41
CA MET A 175 -3.49 11.17 -23.26
C MET A 175 -3.59 11.50 -24.75
N GLU A 176 -4.67 12.14 -25.20
CA GLU A 176 -4.80 12.61 -26.59
C GLU A 176 -3.90 13.82 -26.90
N LYS A 177 -3.59 14.64 -25.88
CA LYS A 177 -2.66 15.78 -26.00
C LYS A 177 -1.19 15.37 -25.94
N ASP A 178 -0.88 14.20 -25.36
CA ASP A 178 0.47 13.67 -25.25
C ASP A 178 0.99 13.03 -26.55
N THR A 179 1.05 13.83 -27.61
CA THR A 179 1.49 13.41 -28.96
C THR A 179 2.93 12.91 -29.01
N SER A 180 3.74 13.17 -27.98
CA SER A 180 5.17 12.82 -27.92
C SER A 180 5.49 11.91 -26.74
N ASP A 181 4.49 11.25 -26.14
CA ASP A 181 4.67 10.32 -25.02
C ASP A 181 5.51 10.91 -23.85
N TYR A 182 5.38 12.20 -23.56
CA TYR A 182 6.06 12.88 -22.46
C TYR A 182 5.69 12.26 -21.10
N ILE A 183 4.41 12.01 -20.86
CA ILE A 183 3.94 11.41 -19.60
C ILE A 183 4.56 10.02 -19.42
N ARG A 184 4.63 9.24 -20.50
CA ARG A 184 5.27 7.92 -20.46
C ARG A 184 6.76 8.05 -20.12
N ARG A 185 7.48 8.95 -20.79
CA ARG A 185 8.92 9.15 -20.58
C ARG A 185 9.25 9.64 -19.17
N GLU A 186 8.43 10.50 -18.59
CA GLU A 186 8.58 10.94 -17.19
C GLU A 186 8.47 9.77 -16.22
N LEU A 187 7.41 8.97 -16.36
CA LEU A 187 7.20 7.80 -15.53
C LEU A 187 8.33 6.77 -15.67
N GLU A 188 8.85 6.57 -16.89
CA GLU A 188 10.01 5.70 -17.12
C GLU A 188 11.27 6.20 -16.40
N LYS A 189 11.49 7.52 -16.34
CA LYS A 189 12.61 8.10 -15.58
C LYS A 189 12.42 7.93 -14.08
N ILE A 190 11.20 8.11 -13.59
CA ILE A 190 10.87 7.88 -12.17
C ILE A 190 11.09 6.41 -11.79
N ASP A 191 10.67 5.48 -12.64
CA ASP A 191 10.93 4.04 -12.47
C ASP A 191 12.42 3.70 -12.48
N LEU A 192 13.22 4.42 -13.27
CA LEU A 192 14.68 4.27 -13.24
C LEU A 192 15.25 4.75 -11.90
N ILE A 193 14.84 5.91 -11.41
CA ILE A 193 15.27 6.45 -10.11
C ILE A 193 14.93 5.45 -8.99
N ASN A 194 13.69 4.96 -8.95
CA ASN A 194 13.22 4.02 -7.93
C ASN A 194 13.97 2.67 -7.97
N ARG A 195 14.44 2.24 -9.14
CA ARG A 195 15.28 1.04 -9.26
C ARG A 195 16.69 1.29 -8.70
N GLU A 196 17.29 2.44 -8.97
CA GLU A 196 18.61 2.77 -8.44
C GLU A 196 18.60 2.96 -6.92
N ILE A 197 17.55 3.57 -6.37
CA ILE A 197 17.35 3.67 -4.92
C ILE A 197 17.31 2.26 -4.29
N ARG A 198 16.46 1.36 -4.80
CA ARG A 198 16.33 -0.02 -4.27
C ARG A 198 17.64 -0.80 -4.35
N ARG A 199 18.34 -0.77 -5.48
CA ARG A 199 19.65 -1.44 -5.62
C ARG A 199 20.68 -0.95 -4.61
N ARG A 200 20.63 0.34 -4.25
CA ARG A 200 21.54 0.93 -3.26
C ARG A 200 21.19 0.51 -1.84
N GLU A 201 19.90 0.47 -1.50
CA GLU A 201 19.39 0.00 -0.20
C GLU A 201 19.69 -1.50 0.00
N GLU A 202 19.51 -2.32 -1.04
CA GLU A 202 19.91 -3.74 -1.06
C GLU A 202 21.43 -3.92 -0.84
N LYS A 203 22.26 -3.11 -1.49
CA LYS A 203 23.73 -3.15 -1.30
C LYS A 203 24.19 -2.69 0.08
N ARG A 204 23.39 -1.89 0.78
CA ARG A 204 23.70 -1.42 2.14
C ARG A 204 23.17 -2.36 3.23
N GLY A 205 22.33 -3.33 2.88
CA GLY A 205 21.71 -4.25 3.84
C GLY A 205 20.54 -3.64 4.62
N ASP A 206 20.03 -2.49 4.19
CA ASP A 206 18.99 -1.72 4.90
C ASP A 206 17.57 -2.00 4.37
N TYR A 207 17.40 -2.87 3.37
CA TYR A 207 16.08 -3.17 2.81
C TYR A 207 15.33 -4.20 3.67
N GLN A 208 14.33 -3.74 4.43
CA GLN A 208 13.23 -4.57 4.91
C GLN A 208 12.00 -4.37 4.01
N PRO A 209 11.38 -5.45 3.50
CA PRO A 209 10.25 -5.38 2.58
C PRO A 209 9.00 -4.76 3.20
#